data_AF-A0A925BKT9-F1
#
_entry.id   AF-A0A925BKT9-F1
#
_cell.length_a   1.000
_cell.length_b   1.000
_cell.length_c   1.000
_cell.angle_alpha   90.00
_cell.angle_beta   90.00
_cell.angle_gamma   90.00
#
_symmetry.space_group_name_H-M   'P 1'
#
loop_
_entity.id
_entity.type
_entity.pdbx_description
1 polymer ?
#
loop_
_entity_poly.entity_id
_entity_poly.type
_entity_poly.pdbx_seq_one_letter_code
_entity_poly.pdbx_strand_id
1 'polypeptide(L)'
;MFFKRLLALILVAIAVPLLAFAVWMGAQLPVLLNADTFKNGLNEQNIYPDIVPVALPAMIEAINEDNRSRNVPQNIRLTQVISRLSPEDWRDVATELVPPQWLQQQTETMLDTLFAYLRADTDALNLTFDMTVFRDGLIGEEGERAAARLVSAAPSCTPDEITLLQAIAGGSADVNMLPICNPPDEYDEALSGVIQDTIESFGRSIEPTTLTLFEIPALSEDEPLPAPTSDESLLGLMWLRVFFQAWEGFVPLFYLCPAGLLALIVIIGVRSLKGFGQWVGWTGVLSGLLAIMPVFLLPLAILDGMAETLVARTDSAELDLFQVRLATGLVNSAFSEISGPVLAQAGLLLIAGIALLVIASVRRAEN
;
A
#
# COMPACT_ATOMS: atom_id res chain seq x y z
N MET A 1 14.05 -52.70 15.91
CA MET A 1 12.77 -52.27 15.32
C MET A 1 12.28 -50.95 15.91
N PHE A 2 12.43 -50.75 17.22
CA PHE A 2 12.08 -49.51 17.93
C PHE A 2 12.74 -48.24 17.36
N PHE A 3 14.07 -48.25 17.18
CA PHE A 3 14.82 -47.08 16.69
C PHE A 3 14.33 -46.53 15.34
N LYS A 4 14.04 -47.41 14.36
CA LYS A 4 13.53 -47.00 13.05
C LYS A 4 12.16 -46.31 13.13
N ARG A 5 11.28 -46.78 14.02
CA ARG A 5 9.96 -46.17 14.25
C ARG A 5 10.08 -44.82 14.93
N LEU A 6 10.96 -44.71 15.92
CA LEU A 6 11.24 -43.44 16.59
C LEU A 6 11.78 -42.40 15.61
N LEU A 7 12.74 -42.79 14.76
CA LEU A 7 13.29 -41.91 13.74
C LEU A 7 12.21 -41.45 12.74
N ALA A 8 11.36 -42.37 12.27
CA ALA A 8 10.25 -42.02 11.37
C ALA A 8 9.25 -41.04 12.02
N LEU A 9 8.93 -41.20 13.31
CA LEU A 9 8.06 -40.27 14.04
C LEU A 9 8.68 -38.87 14.14
N ILE A 10 9.98 -38.77 14.42
CA ILE A 10 10.69 -37.49 14.45
C ILE A 10 10.65 -36.83 13.08
N LEU A 11 10.91 -37.59 12.01
CA LEU A 11 10.86 -37.08 10.64
C LEU A 11 9.46 -36.57 10.28
N VAL A 12 8.39 -37.26 10.68
CA VAL A 12 7.01 -36.78 10.49
C VAL A 12 6.75 -35.50 11.26
N ALA A 13 7.18 -35.43 12.52
CA ALA A 13 7.00 -34.25 13.35
C ALA A 13 7.68 -32.99 12.75
N ILE A 14 8.75 -33.18 11.97
CA ILE A 14 9.44 -32.11 11.23
C ILE A 14 8.78 -31.86 9.86
N ALA A 15 8.41 -32.92 9.13
CA ALA A 15 7.83 -32.81 7.79
C ALA A 15 6.46 -32.11 7.81
N VAL A 16 5.64 -32.36 8.85
CA VAL A 16 4.30 -31.77 8.96
C VAL A 16 4.32 -30.23 8.92
N PRO A 17 5.03 -29.53 9.83
CA PRO A 17 5.10 -28.08 9.83
C PRO A 17 5.85 -27.52 8.62
N LEU A 18 6.90 -28.20 8.13
CA LEU A 18 7.61 -27.75 6.93
C LEU A 18 6.72 -27.75 5.68
N LEU A 19 5.89 -28.77 5.52
CA LEU A 19 4.98 -28.86 4.38
C LEU A 19 3.85 -27.83 4.49
N ALA A 20 3.32 -27.59 5.70
CA ALA A 20 2.37 -26.50 5.93
C ALA A 20 2.99 -25.12 5.64
N PHE A 21 4.23 -24.91 6.05
CA PHE A 21 4.98 -23.69 5.75
C PHE A 21 5.22 -23.52 4.25
N ALA A 22 5.59 -24.60 3.54
CA ALA A 22 5.80 -24.57 2.10
C ALA A 22 4.54 -24.12 1.32
N VAL A 23 3.35 -24.55 1.76
CA VAL A 23 2.06 -24.11 1.20
C VAL A 23 1.91 -22.58 1.30
N TRP A 24 2.15 -22.02 2.49
CA TRP A 24 2.08 -20.57 2.70
C TRP A 24 3.10 -19.81 1.86
N MET A 25 4.34 -20.28 1.85
CA MET A 25 5.43 -19.67 1.10
C MET A 25 5.16 -19.66 -0.40
N GLY A 26 4.59 -20.74 -0.94
CA GLY A 26 4.21 -20.81 -2.36
C GLY A 26 3.02 -19.94 -2.72
N ALA A 27 2.14 -19.60 -1.77
CA ALA A 27 0.97 -18.76 -1.99
C ALA A 27 1.26 -17.25 -1.85
N GLN A 28 2.21 -16.87 -1.00
CA GLN A 28 2.49 -15.47 -0.68
C GLN A 28 3.06 -14.68 -1.86
N LEU A 29 4.07 -15.22 -2.55
CA LEU A 29 4.82 -14.46 -3.55
C LEU A 29 3.97 -13.92 -4.71
N PRO A 30 3.16 -14.74 -5.41
CA PRO A 30 2.40 -14.27 -6.54
C PRO A 30 1.40 -13.18 -6.14
N VAL A 31 0.93 -13.19 -4.90
CA VAL A 31 -0.05 -12.23 -4.39
C VAL A 31 0.62 -10.95 -3.91
N LEU A 32 1.69 -11.06 -3.13
CA LEU A 32 2.41 -9.90 -2.59
C LEU A 32 3.14 -9.10 -3.67
N LEU A 33 3.43 -9.71 -4.82
CA LEU A 33 4.04 -9.04 -5.97
C LEU A 33 3.05 -8.69 -7.08
N ASN A 34 1.75 -8.87 -6.84
CA ASN A 34 0.72 -8.46 -7.77
C ASN A 34 0.17 -7.08 -7.39
N ALA A 35 0.29 -6.13 -8.31
CA ALA A 35 -0.24 -4.78 -8.14
C ALA A 35 -1.76 -4.80 -7.88
N ASP A 36 -2.50 -5.69 -8.54
CA ASP A 36 -3.96 -5.79 -8.43
C ASP A 36 -4.40 -6.06 -6.99
N THR A 37 -3.62 -6.83 -6.22
CA THR A 37 -3.86 -7.06 -4.79
C THR A 37 -3.95 -5.73 -4.02
N PHE A 38 -3.05 -4.79 -4.29
CA PHE A 38 -3.02 -3.50 -3.61
C PHE A 38 -4.07 -2.55 -4.16
N LYS A 39 -4.29 -2.54 -5.48
CA LYS A 39 -5.33 -1.73 -6.12
C LYS A 39 -6.72 -2.10 -5.61
N ASN A 40 -7.03 -3.41 -5.54
CA ASN A 40 -8.29 -3.91 -5.00
C ASN A 40 -8.47 -3.46 -3.54
N GLY A 41 -7.42 -3.56 -2.72
CA GLY A 41 -7.48 -3.11 -1.32
C GLY A 41 -7.74 -1.61 -1.18
N LEU A 42 -7.09 -0.78 -2.00
CA LEU A 42 -7.32 0.68 -2.00
C LEU A 42 -8.73 1.05 -2.47
N ASN A 43 -9.23 0.36 -3.50
CA ASN A 43 -10.55 0.58 -4.07
C ASN A 43 -11.67 0.10 -3.13
N GLU A 44 -11.56 -1.10 -2.56
CA GLU A 44 -12.54 -1.67 -1.63
C GLU A 44 -12.70 -0.84 -0.36
N GLN A 45 -11.62 -0.22 0.11
CA GLN A 45 -11.66 0.68 1.26
C GLN A 45 -12.06 2.12 0.91
N ASN A 46 -12.31 2.42 -0.37
CA ASN A 46 -12.65 3.76 -0.85
C ASN A 46 -11.64 4.82 -0.35
N ILE A 47 -10.34 4.53 -0.46
CA ILE A 47 -9.27 5.41 0.08
C ILE A 47 -9.12 6.67 -0.77
N TYR A 48 -9.25 6.59 -2.10
CA TYR A 48 -8.91 7.69 -3.01
C TYR A 48 -9.60 9.02 -2.71
N PRO A 49 -10.91 9.07 -2.38
CA PRO A 49 -11.56 10.32 -1.99
C PRO A 49 -11.01 10.93 -0.69
N ASP A 50 -10.43 10.12 0.20
CA ASP A 50 -9.94 10.55 1.50
C ASP A 50 -8.44 10.91 1.49
N ILE A 51 -7.66 10.46 0.49
CA ILE A 51 -6.20 10.72 0.43
C ILE A 51 -5.89 12.21 0.50
N VAL A 52 -6.48 13.00 -0.38
CA VAL A 52 -6.18 14.43 -0.47
C VAL A 52 -6.67 15.19 0.77
N PRO A 53 -7.95 15.09 1.16
CA PRO A 53 -8.42 15.90 2.28
C PRO A 53 -7.81 15.52 3.62
N VAL A 54 -7.46 14.24 3.83
CA VAL A 54 -6.95 13.76 5.13
C VAL A 54 -5.43 13.68 5.17
N ALA A 55 -4.77 13.16 4.14
CA ALA A 55 -3.32 12.95 4.18
C ALA A 55 -2.52 14.19 3.77
N LEU A 56 -3.05 15.04 2.87
CA LEU A 56 -2.31 16.23 2.41
C LEU A 56 -1.96 17.21 3.54
N PRO A 57 -2.87 17.57 4.46
CA PRO A 57 -2.53 18.45 5.58
C PRO A 57 -1.37 17.90 6.43
N ALA A 58 -1.40 16.60 6.73
CA ALA A 58 -0.36 15.92 7.51
C ALA A 58 0.99 15.88 6.78
N MET A 59 0.99 15.65 5.46
CA MET A 59 2.21 15.68 4.65
C MET A 59 2.82 17.08 4.61
N ILE A 60 1.99 18.12 4.47
CA ILE A 60 2.45 19.51 4.47
C ILE A 60 3.02 19.89 5.83
N GLU A 61 2.40 19.45 6.93
CA GLU A 61 2.93 19.65 8.27
C GLU A 61 4.30 19.01 8.43
N ALA A 62 4.47 17.74 8.04
CA ALA A 62 5.75 17.04 8.09
C ALA A 62 6.84 17.74 7.25
N ILE A 63 6.50 18.20 6.04
CA ILE A 63 7.42 18.97 5.18
C ILE A 63 7.78 20.30 5.85
N ASN A 64 6.82 20.96 6.48
CA ASN A 64 7.06 22.23 7.16
C ASN A 64 7.94 22.08 8.41
N GLU A 65 7.84 20.97 9.13
CA GLU A 65 8.73 20.65 10.24
C GLU A 65 10.18 20.44 9.78
N ASP A 66 10.40 19.71 8.68
CA ASP A 66 11.73 19.58 8.07
C ASP A 66 12.26 20.93 7.56
N ASN A 67 11.42 21.71 6.87
CA ASN A 67 11.78 23.04 6.37
C ASN A 67 12.07 24.05 7.49
N ARG A 68 11.40 23.96 8.65
CA ARG A 68 11.72 24.76 9.84
C ARG A 68 13.15 24.50 10.31
N SER A 69 13.63 23.27 10.13
CA SER A 69 15.03 22.92 10.40
C SER A 69 16.01 23.49 9.36
N ARG A 70 15.51 23.87 8.16
CA ARG A 70 16.32 24.33 7.00
C ARG A 70 16.18 25.82 6.66
N ASN A 71 15.42 26.62 7.42
CA ASN A 71 15.21 28.06 7.20
C ASN A 71 14.69 28.46 5.80
N VAL A 72 13.80 27.66 5.20
CA VAL A 72 13.19 27.98 3.89
C VAL A 72 12.07 29.03 4.05
N PRO A 73 12.02 30.10 3.24
CA PRO A 73 10.94 31.10 3.27
C PRO A 73 9.58 30.45 2.97
N GLN A 74 8.59 30.66 3.83
CA GLN A 74 7.28 30.06 3.70
C GLN A 74 6.32 31.01 2.97
N ASN A 75 5.98 30.68 1.72
CA ASN A 75 4.89 31.33 1.00
C ASN A 75 3.56 30.64 1.36
N ILE A 76 2.45 31.37 1.28
CA ILE A 76 1.04 31.01 1.58
C ILE A 76 0.89 29.63 2.23
N ARG A 77 0.71 29.62 3.54
CA ARG A 77 0.57 28.36 4.29
C ARG A 77 -0.77 27.74 3.95
N LEU A 78 -0.78 26.71 3.09
CA LEU A 78 -1.99 25.91 2.84
C LEU A 78 -2.63 25.42 4.15
N THR A 79 -1.84 25.23 5.21
CA THR A 79 -2.33 24.94 6.57
C THR A 79 -3.19 26.06 7.19
N GLN A 80 -2.94 27.33 6.86
CA GLN A 80 -3.80 28.45 7.25
C GLN A 80 -5.12 28.44 6.47
N VAL A 81 -5.12 28.05 5.20
CA VAL A 81 -6.34 27.88 4.42
C VAL A 81 -7.19 26.75 5.02
N ILE A 82 -6.58 25.57 5.22
CA ILE A 82 -7.27 24.39 5.76
C ILE A 82 -7.82 24.65 7.17
N SER A 83 -7.06 25.31 8.05
CA SER A 83 -7.50 25.60 9.42
C SER A 83 -8.64 26.62 9.54
N ARG A 84 -8.94 27.37 8.47
CA ARG A 84 -10.04 28.35 8.43
C ARG A 84 -11.33 27.79 7.84
N LEU A 85 -11.27 26.61 7.23
CA LEU A 85 -12.42 25.93 6.63
C LEU A 85 -12.96 24.86 7.58
N SER A 86 -14.23 24.49 7.40
CA SER A 86 -14.72 23.25 7.99
C SER A 86 -14.07 22.04 7.30
N PRO A 87 -13.94 20.89 7.99
CA PRO A 87 -13.44 19.66 7.36
C PRO A 87 -14.25 19.24 6.12
N GLU A 88 -15.56 19.48 6.13
CA GLU A 88 -16.46 19.21 5.01
C GLU A 88 -16.17 20.13 3.82
N ASP A 89 -16.03 21.43 4.05
CA ASP A 89 -15.74 22.40 2.97
C ASP A 89 -14.35 22.16 2.35
N TRP A 90 -13.36 21.82 3.18
CA TRP A 90 -12.03 21.45 2.69
C TRP A 90 -12.09 20.17 1.84
N ARG A 91 -12.83 19.15 2.27
CA ARG A 91 -13.01 17.91 1.49
C ARG A 91 -13.61 18.19 0.13
N ASP A 92 -14.60 19.06 0.09
CA ASP A 92 -15.28 19.49 -1.11
C ASP A 92 -14.33 20.25 -2.07
N VAL A 93 -13.54 21.20 -1.56
CA VAL A 93 -12.53 21.92 -2.35
C VAL A 93 -11.43 20.97 -2.86
N ALA A 94 -10.93 20.09 -1.99
CA ALA A 94 -9.89 19.12 -2.34
C ALA A 94 -10.34 18.14 -3.42
N THR A 95 -11.59 17.68 -3.36
CA THR A 95 -12.18 16.76 -4.34
C THR A 95 -12.38 17.42 -5.70
N GLU A 96 -12.71 18.71 -5.71
CA GLU A 96 -12.86 19.49 -6.94
C GLU A 96 -11.51 19.70 -7.64
N LEU A 97 -10.48 20.07 -6.88
CA LEU A 97 -9.15 20.33 -7.42
C LEU A 97 -8.40 19.04 -7.79
N VAL A 98 -8.63 17.97 -7.03
CA VAL A 98 -7.98 16.67 -7.23
C VAL A 98 -9.05 15.59 -7.32
N PRO A 99 -9.59 15.35 -8.53
CA PRO A 99 -10.61 14.33 -8.73
C PRO A 99 -10.11 12.95 -8.27
N PRO A 100 -10.87 12.23 -7.43
CA PRO A 100 -10.44 10.92 -6.89
C PRO A 100 -10.11 9.89 -7.97
N GLN A 101 -10.81 9.94 -9.11
CA GLN A 101 -10.60 9.04 -10.25
C GLN A 101 -9.24 9.27 -10.91
N TRP A 102 -8.81 10.52 -11.04
CA TRP A 102 -7.48 10.84 -11.56
C TRP A 102 -6.40 10.35 -10.58
N LEU A 103 -6.58 10.60 -9.28
CA LEU A 103 -5.62 10.15 -8.26
C LEU A 103 -5.52 8.62 -8.22
N GLN A 104 -6.65 7.92 -8.37
CA GLN A 104 -6.69 6.49 -8.54
C GLN A 104 -5.85 6.06 -9.74
N GLN A 105 -6.08 6.63 -10.92
CA GLN A 105 -5.32 6.30 -12.13
C GLN A 105 -3.81 6.51 -11.97
N GLN A 106 -3.40 7.63 -11.36
CA GLN A 106 -1.97 7.90 -11.10
C GLN A 106 -1.38 6.87 -10.14
N THR A 107 -2.07 6.60 -9.03
CA THR A 107 -1.61 5.63 -8.01
C THR A 107 -1.51 4.22 -8.58
N GLU A 108 -2.52 3.78 -9.33
CA GLU A 108 -2.55 2.44 -9.93
C GLU A 108 -1.44 2.26 -10.98
N THR A 109 -1.18 3.29 -11.80
CA THR A 109 -0.09 3.27 -12.78
C THR A 109 1.28 3.18 -12.09
N MET A 110 1.46 3.88 -10.97
CA MET A 110 2.67 3.78 -10.16
C MET A 110 2.86 2.41 -9.55
N LEU A 111 1.78 1.81 -9.01
CA LEU A 111 1.82 0.45 -8.48
C LEU A 111 2.20 -0.54 -9.58
N ASP A 112 1.61 -0.45 -10.78
CA ASP A 112 1.97 -1.31 -11.91
C ASP A 112 3.45 -1.22 -12.25
N THR A 113 3.98 0.00 -12.35
CA THR A 113 5.38 0.25 -12.69
C THR A 113 6.31 -0.27 -11.59
N LEU A 114 5.98 -0.03 -10.32
CA LEU A 114 6.74 -0.52 -9.18
C LEU A 114 6.78 -2.05 -9.14
N PHE A 115 5.62 -2.71 -9.27
CA PHE A 115 5.56 -4.16 -9.21
C PHE A 115 6.15 -4.84 -10.45
N ALA A 116 6.07 -4.22 -11.63
CA ALA A 116 6.79 -4.68 -12.81
C ALA A 116 8.31 -4.66 -12.58
N TYR A 117 8.83 -3.59 -11.97
CA TYR A 117 10.24 -3.51 -11.60
C TYR A 117 10.63 -4.56 -10.53
N LEU A 118 9.83 -4.73 -9.48
CA LEU A 118 10.10 -5.70 -8.41
C LEU A 118 10.07 -7.15 -8.91
N ARG A 119 9.18 -7.48 -9.85
CA ARG A 119 9.11 -8.78 -10.53
C ARG A 119 10.18 -8.96 -11.61
N ALA A 120 10.99 -7.92 -11.86
CA ALA A 120 12.00 -7.90 -12.91
C ALA A 120 11.43 -8.03 -14.33
N ASP A 121 10.19 -7.62 -14.54
CA ASP A 121 9.60 -7.44 -15.87
C ASP A 121 10.24 -6.23 -16.59
N THR A 122 10.77 -5.27 -15.82
CA THR A 122 11.52 -4.11 -16.31
C THR A 122 12.83 -3.92 -15.55
N ASP A 123 13.85 -3.43 -16.25
CA ASP A 123 15.16 -3.13 -15.64
C ASP A 123 15.30 -1.72 -15.09
N ALA A 124 14.46 -0.80 -15.59
CA ALA A 124 14.32 0.55 -15.09
C ALA A 124 13.04 0.70 -14.29
N LEU A 125 13.07 1.61 -13.31
CA LEU A 125 11.90 2.08 -12.57
C LEU A 125 11.78 3.58 -12.83
N ASN A 126 10.69 4.01 -13.46
CA ASN A 126 10.42 5.44 -13.66
C ASN A 126 9.01 5.75 -13.18
N LEU A 127 8.91 6.21 -11.93
CA LEU A 127 7.64 6.65 -11.35
C LEU A 127 7.41 8.10 -11.73
N THR A 128 6.49 8.29 -12.66
CA THR A 128 6.06 9.61 -13.11
C THR A 128 4.65 9.90 -12.60
N PHE A 129 4.39 11.16 -12.29
CA PHE A 129 3.09 11.67 -11.88
C PHE A 129 2.67 12.76 -12.86
N ASP A 130 1.56 12.55 -13.55
CA ASP A 130 1.05 13.48 -14.56
C ASP A 130 0.14 14.54 -13.93
N MET A 131 0.72 15.72 -13.70
CA MET A 131 0.08 16.91 -13.15
C MET A 131 -0.82 17.64 -14.14
N THR A 132 -0.94 17.18 -15.40
CA THR A 132 -1.70 17.90 -16.43
C THR A 132 -3.14 18.16 -15.99
N VAL A 133 -3.85 17.12 -15.51
CA VAL A 133 -5.25 17.25 -15.05
C VAL A 133 -5.36 18.19 -13.85
N PHE A 134 -4.46 18.05 -12.87
CA PHE A 134 -4.44 18.92 -11.69
C PHE A 134 -4.19 20.38 -12.06
N ARG A 135 -3.19 20.62 -12.91
CA ARG A 135 -2.84 21.95 -13.42
C ARG A 135 -4.00 22.57 -14.19
N ASP A 136 -4.58 21.81 -15.12
CA ASP A 136 -5.66 22.29 -15.97
C ASP A 136 -6.92 22.57 -15.12
N GLY A 137 -7.18 21.76 -14.09
CA GLY A 137 -8.22 22.02 -13.10
C GLY A 137 -7.98 23.31 -12.31
N LEU A 138 -6.75 23.58 -11.88
CA LEU A 138 -6.42 24.85 -11.19
C LEU A 138 -6.63 26.08 -12.09
N ILE A 139 -6.36 25.97 -13.39
CA ILE A 139 -6.49 27.07 -14.35
C ILE A 139 -7.94 27.20 -14.89
N GLY A 140 -8.70 26.11 -14.84
CA GLY A 140 -10.02 25.98 -15.45
C GLY A 140 -11.19 26.35 -14.55
N GLU A 141 -12.36 25.85 -14.92
CA GLU A 141 -13.64 26.08 -14.23
C GLU A 141 -13.65 25.44 -12.84
N GLU A 142 -12.95 24.34 -12.65
CA GLU A 142 -12.78 23.66 -11.36
C GLU A 142 -12.07 24.57 -10.35
N GLY A 143 -11.00 25.26 -10.78
CA GLY A 143 -10.26 26.23 -9.97
C GLY A 143 -11.09 27.44 -9.60
N GLU A 144 -11.91 27.94 -10.53
CA GLU A 144 -12.87 29.03 -10.27
C GLU A 144 -13.93 28.59 -9.24
N ARG A 145 -14.53 27.41 -9.41
CA ARG A 145 -15.51 26.86 -8.47
C ARG A 145 -14.89 26.59 -7.10
N ALA A 146 -13.65 26.10 -7.06
CA ALA A 146 -12.90 25.92 -5.83
C ALA A 146 -12.60 27.27 -5.14
N ALA A 147 -12.21 28.31 -5.88
CA ALA A 147 -12.00 29.66 -5.35
C ALA A 147 -13.28 30.23 -4.73
N ALA A 148 -14.39 30.18 -5.47
CA ALA A 148 -15.69 30.65 -4.99
C ALA A 148 -16.14 29.89 -3.73
N ARG A 149 -15.95 28.56 -3.71
CA ARG A 149 -16.25 27.73 -2.54
C ARG A 149 -15.38 28.10 -1.35
N LEU A 150 -14.07 28.27 -1.54
CA LEU A 150 -13.14 28.71 -0.51
C LEU A 150 -13.57 30.03 0.14
N VAL A 151 -13.97 31.02 -0.65
CA VAL A 151 -14.45 32.32 -0.13
C VAL A 151 -15.74 32.14 0.66
N SER A 152 -16.73 31.47 0.08
CA SER A 152 -18.06 31.34 0.70
C SER A 152 -18.06 30.50 1.98
N ALA A 153 -17.18 29.50 2.06
CA ALA A 153 -17.02 28.61 3.22
C ALA A 153 -16.19 29.24 4.35
N ALA A 154 -15.39 30.26 4.06
CA ALA A 154 -14.55 30.90 5.05
C ALA A 154 -15.40 31.71 6.06
N PRO A 155 -14.91 31.93 7.29
CA PRO A 155 -15.59 32.78 8.26
C PRO A 155 -15.65 34.23 7.79
N SER A 156 -16.64 34.99 8.25
CA SER A 156 -16.79 36.41 7.91
C SER A 156 -15.51 37.21 8.22
N CYS A 157 -15.10 38.06 7.27
CA CYS A 157 -13.91 38.90 7.43
C CYS A 157 -14.04 39.89 8.60
N THR A 158 -12.96 40.03 9.36
CA THR A 158 -12.82 41.10 10.36
C THR A 158 -12.56 42.45 9.68
N PRO A 159 -12.83 43.59 10.34
CA PRO A 159 -12.56 44.92 9.78
C PRO A 159 -11.10 45.14 9.36
N ASP A 160 -10.16 44.54 10.09
CA ASP A 160 -8.73 44.61 9.79
C ASP A 160 -8.39 43.81 8.53
N GLU A 161 -8.99 42.62 8.37
CA GLU A 161 -8.83 41.79 7.16
C GLU A 161 -9.44 42.49 5.94
N ILE A 162 -10.59 43.17 6.07
CA ILE A 162 -11.18 43.97 4.98
C ILE A 162 -10.24 45.11 4.57
N THR A 163 -9.63 45.80 5.53
CA THR A 163 -8.66 46.87 5.26
C THR A 163 -7.44 46.33 4.52
N LEU A 164 -6.95 45.14 4.90
CA LEU A 164 -5.87 44.46 4.22
C LEU A 164 -6.24 44.05 2.79
N LEU A 165 -7.45 43.51 2.59
CA LEU A 165 -7.96 43.17 1.26
C LEU A 165 -8.03 44.38 0.33
N GLN A 166 -8.51 45.52 0.84
CA GLN A 166 -8.51 46.78 0.08
C GLN A 166 -7.09 47.24 -0.26
N ALA A 167 -6.13 47.05 0.66
CA ALA A 167 -4.73 47.39 0.41
C ALA A 167 -4.11 46.48 -0.68
N ILE A 168 -4.42 45.18 -0.69
CA ILE A 168 -3.96 44.22 -1.70
C ILE A 168 -4.60 44.55 -3.06
N ALA A 169 -5.92 44.73 -3.11
CA ALA A 169 -6.65 45.11 -4.33
C ALA A 169 -6.16 46.45 -4.90
N GLY A 170 -5.75 47.38 -4.03
CA GLY A 170 -5.13 48.66 -4.39
C GLY A 170 -3.64 48.57 -4.76
N GLY A 171 -3.02 47.38 -4.72
CA GLY A 171 -1.60 47.15 -5.05
C GLY A 171 -0.61 47.71 -4.03
N SER A 172 -1.07 48.00 -2.81
CA SER A 172 -0.29 48.60 -1.72
C SER A 172 0.17 47.61 -0.64
N ALA A 173 -0.31 46.37 -0.71
CA ALA A 173 0.10 45.27 0.16
C ALA A 173 0.49 44.03 -0.65
N ASP A 174 1.23 43.13 -0.01
CA ASP A 174 1.70 41.87 -0.62
C ASP A 174 0.56 40.84 -0.69
N VAL A 175 0.39 40.20 -1.86
CA VAL A 175 -0.57 39.11 -2.10
C VAL A 175 -0.30 37.91 -1.19
N ASN A 176 0.94 37.73 -0.72
CA ASN A 176 1.27 36.68 0.24
C ASN A 176 0.59 36.87 1.62
N MET A 177 0.03 38.05 1.90
CA MET A 177 -0.72 38.34 3.13
C MET A 177 -2.23 38.21 2.96
N LEU A 178 -2.71 37.63 1.86
CA LEU A 178 -4.15 37.49 1.58
C LEU A 178 -4.86 36.72 2.71
N PRO A 179 -5.78 37.35 3.46
CA PRO A 179 -6.56 36.67 4.48
C PRO A 179 -7.60 35.75 3.85
N ILE A 180 -7.78 34.55 4.40
CA ILE A 180 -8.84 33.62 3.99
C ILE A 180 -10.08 33.89 4.85
N CYS A 181 -11.02 34.66 4.30
CA CYS A 181 -12.27 35.04 4.95
C CYS A 181 -13.37 35.34 3.91
N ASN A 182 -14.64 35.30 4.32
CA ASN A 182 -15.81 35.63 3.52
C ASN A 182 -16.15 37.13 3.65
N PRO A 183 -15.95 37.94 2.61
CA PRO A 183 -16.15 39.38 2.67
C PRO A 183 -17.64 39.74 2.53
N PRO A 184 -18.05 40.98 2.87
CA PRO A 184 -19.38 41.48 2.50
C PRO A 184 -19.59 41.46 0.98
N ASP A 185 -20.84 41.29 0.53
CA ASP A 185 -21.23 41.19 -0.89
C ASP A 185 -20.61 42.27 -1.81
N GLU A 186 -20.35 43.46 -1.27
CA GLU A 186 -19.72 44.58 -1.99
C GLU A 186 -18.28 44.29 -2.47
N TYR A 187 -17.61 43.28 -1.89
CA TYR A 187 -16.21 42.93 -2.16
C TYR A 187 -16.03 41.49 -2.64
N ASP A 188 -17.10 40.73 -2.84
CA ASP A 188 -17.06 39.31 -3.21
C ASP A 188 -16.39 39.08 -4.57
N GLU A 189 -16.78 39.85 -5.59
CA GLU A 189 -16.18 39.78 -6.94
C GLU A 189 -14.68 40.14 -6.92
N ALA A 190 -14.28 41.10 -6.08
CA ALA A 190 -12.87 41.52 -5.99
C ALA A 190 -12.00 40.43 -5.34
N LEU A 191 -12.49 39.78 -4.28
CA LEU A 191 -11.74 38.73 -3.60
C LEU A 191 -11.67 37.43 -4.41
N SER A 192 -12.81 37.00 -4.96
CA SER A 192 -12.87 35.82 -5.82
C SER A 192 -11.92 35.93 -7.00
N GLY A 193 -11.84 37.10 -7.65
CA GLY A 193 -10.88 37.37 -8.71
C GLY A 193 -9.42 37.25 -8.25
N VAL A 194 -9.06 37.81 -7.09
CA VAL A 194 -7.68 37.72 -6.56
C VAL A 194 -7.30 36.28 -6.20
N ILE A 195 -8.22 35.50 -5.62
CA ILE A 195 -7.98 34.09 -5.29
C ILE A 195 -7.88 33.27 -6.58
N GLN A 196 -8.77 33.49 -7.55
CA GLN A 196 -8.72 32.84 -8.85
C GLN A 196 -7.39 33.12 -9.55
N ASP A 197 -6.96 34.39 -9.63
CA ASP A 197 -5.67 34.77 -10.20
C ASP A 197 -4.50 34.09 -9.49
N THR A 198 -4.59 33.93 -8.17
CA THR A 198 -3.56 33.24 -7.37
C THR A 198 -3.52 31.74 -7.67
N ILE A 199 -4.68 31.07 -7.73
CA ILE A 199 -4.81 29.66 -8.07
C ILE A 199 -4.34 29.42 -9.52
N GLU A 200 -4.75 30.28 -10.46
CA GLU A 200 -4.35 30.19 -11.85
C GLU A 200 -2.83 30.42 -12.00
N SER A 201 -2.29 31.44 -11.33
CA SER A 201 -0.84 31.70 -11.31
C SER A 201 -0.07 30.51 -10.73
N PHE A 202 -0.59 29.87 -9.68
CA PHE A 202 -0.01 28.66 -9.14
C PHE A 202 -0.07 27.51 -10.14
N GLY A 203 -1.22 27.27 -10.78
CA GLY A 203 -1.36 26.29 -11.85
C GLY A 203 -0.35 26.51 -12.97
N ARG A 204 -0.22 27.74 -13.48
CA ARG A 204 0.78 28.09 -14.51
C ARG A 204 2.22 27.88 -14.06
N SER A 205 2.50 27.89 -12.75
CA SER A 205 3.84 27.63 -12.22
C SER A 205 4.23 26.15 -12.18
N ILE A 206 3.27 25.23 -12.39
CA ILE A 206 3.53 23.78 -12.45
C ILE A 206 4.08 23.43 -13.83
N GLU A 207 5.38 23.63 -14.01
CA GLU A 207 6.16 23.14 -15.15
C GLU A 207 7.44 22.42 -14.67
N PRO A 208 7.71 21.17 -15.12
CA PRO A 208 6.97 20.39 -16.12
C PRO A 208 5.67 19.75 -15.59
N THR A 209 4.75 19.39 -16.49
CA THR A 209 3.51 18.66 -16.13
C THR A 209 3.75 17.22 -15.71
N THR A 210 4.86 16.63 -16.11
CA THR A 210 5.24 15.29 -15.68
C THR A 210 6.30 15.42 -14.61
N LEU A 211 5.95 15.06 -13.37
CA LEU A 211 6.89 15.02 -12.26
C LEU A 211 7.46 13.62 -12.16
N THR A 212 8.77 13.47 -12.36
CA THR A 212 9.48 12.23 -12.02
C THR A 212 9.67 12.20 -10.51
N LEU A 213 8.89 11.37 -9.83
CA LEU A 213 9.02 11.19 -8.38
C LEU A 213 10.24 10.34 -8.04
N PHE A 214 10.53 9.35 -8.88
CA PHE A 214 11.57 8.39 -8.62
C PHE A 214 12.06 7.75 -9.91
N GLU A 215 13.38 7.69 -10.11
CA GLU A 215 14.00 7.11 -11.29
C GLU A 215 15.17 6.21 -10.90
N ILE A 216 15.12 4.96 -11.36
CA ILE A 216 16.26 4.03 -11.39
C ILE A 216 16.48 3.72 -12.87
N PRO A 217 17.55 4.22 -13.49
CA PRO A 217 17.86 3.93 -14.88
C PRO A 217 18.20 2.43 -15.04
N ALA A 218 17.91 1.89 -16.22
CA ALA A 218 18.41 0.56 -16.57
C ALA A 218 19.94 0.60 -16.58
N LEU A 219 20.58 -0.35 -15.92
CA LEU A 219 22.04 -0.51 -15.99
C LEU A 219 22.42 -0.94 -17.41
N SER A 220 22.78 0.02 -18.26
CA SER A 220 23.42 -0.30 -19.54
C SER A 220 24.86 -0.74 -19.29
N GLU A 221 25.30 -1.83 -19.92
CA GLU A 221 26.65 -2.39 -19.79
C GLU A 221 27.78 -1.38 -20.09
N ASP A 222 27.47 -0.31 -20.83
CA ASP A 222 28.43 0.71 -21.29
C ASP A 222 28.47 1.99 -20.43
N GLU A 223 27.57 2.18 -19.46
CA GLU A 223 27.62 3.35 -18.58
C GLU A 223 28.35 3.05 -17.26
N PRO A 224 29.32 3.89 -16.86
CA PRO A 224 29.95 3.76 -15.56
C PRO A 224 28.90 3.88 -14.47
N LEU A 225 28.88 2.90 -13.55
CA LEU A 225 27.96 2.86 -12.40
C LEU A 225 27.87 4.27 -11.78
N PRO A 226 26.66 4.83 -11.63
CA PRO A 226 26.49 6.13 -11.00
C PRO A 226 27.17 6.10 -9.63
N ALA A 227 27.88 7.19 -9.29
CA ALA A 227 28.51 7.32 -7.99
C ALA A 227 27.46 7.02 -6.90
N PRO A 228 27.80 6.27 -5.83
CA PRO A 228 26.85 5.89 -4.81
C PRO A 228 26.17 7.14 -4.26
N THR A 229 24.92 7.35 -4.66
CA THR A 229 24.09 8.41 -4.14
C THR A 229 23.82 8.07 -2.68
N SER A 230 23.92 9.06 -1.79
CA SER A 230 23.67 8.89 -0.35
C SER A 230 22.20 8.61 0.00
N ASP A 231 21.39 8.22 -0.98
CA ASP A 231 19.96 7.99 -0.81
C ASP A 231 19.74 6.54 -0.39
N GLU A 232 19.59 6.31 0.92
CA GLU A 232 19.33 4.99 1.50
C GLU A 232 18.09 4.31 0.90
N SER A 233 17.15 5.12 0.38
CA SER A 233 15.91 4.67 -0.26
C SER A 233 16.15 3.85 -1.54
N LEU A 234 17.10 4.28 -2.39
CA LEU A 234 17.45 3.60 -3.65
C LEU A 234 18.04 2.21 -3.39
N LEU A 235 18.97 2.12 -2.44
CA LEU A 235 19.56 0.85 -2.03
C LEU A 235 18.49 -0.11 -1.48
N GLY A 236 17.52 0.42 -0.73
CA GLY A 236 16.39 -0.35 -0.21
C GLY A 236 15.57 -1.03 -1.31
N LEU A 237 15.18 -0.29 -2.35
CA LEU A 237 14.39 -0.84 -3.46
C LEU A 237 15.17 -1.84 -4.33
N MET A 238 16.46 -1.59 -4.56
CA MET A 238 17.32 -2.57 -5.26
C MET A 238 17.46 -3.86 -4.44
N TRP A 239 17.69 -3.76 -3.13
CA TRP A 239 17.74 -4.93 -2.25
C TRP A 239 16.41 -5.67 -2.21
N LEU A 240 15.29 -4.94 -2.22
CA LEU A 240 13.96 -5.52 -2.26
C LEU A 240 13.73 -6.33 -3.54
N ARG A 241 14.12 -5.79 -4.71
CA ARG A 241 14.08 -6.51 -5.99
C ARG A 241 14.93 -7.79 -5.96
N VAL A 242 16.18 -7.69 -5.51
CA VAL A 242 17.09 -8.86 -5.40
C VAL A 242 16.53 -9.90 -4.42
N PHE A 243 15.96 -9.44 -3.31
CA PHE A 243 15.32 -10.31 -2.34
C PHE A 243 14.17 -11.08 -2.97
N PHE A 244 13.26 -10.42 -3.69
CA PHE A 244 12.13 -11.07 -4.34
C PHE A 244 12.56 -12.06 -5.43
N GLN A 245 13.54 -11.69 -6.27
CA GLN A 245 14.10 -12.60 -7.27
C GLN A 245 14.74 -13.85 -6.63
N ALA A 246 15.55 -13.65 -5.59
CA ALA A 246 16.17 -14.76 -4.87
C ALA A 246 15.08 -15.65 -4.24
N TRP A 247 14.09 -15.02 -3.61
CA TRP A 247 13.01 -15.70 -2.92
C TRP A 247 12.15 -16.54 -3.88
N GLU A 248 11.84 -16.04 -5.09
CA GLU A 248 11.17 -16.81 -6.14
C GLU A 248 11.96 -18.08 -6.51
N GLY A 249 13.28 -17.97 -6.63
CA GLY A 249 14.17 -19.12 -6.83
C GLY A 249 14.20 -20.11 -5.65
N PHE A 250 13.94 -19.64 -4.42
CA PHE A 250 13.90 -20.49 -3.22
C PHE A 250 12.56 -21.19 -3.00
N VAL A 251 11.44 -20.70 -3.57
CA VAL A 251 10.10 -21.32 -3.38
C VAL A 251 10.10 -22.83 -3.67
N PRO A 252 10.66 -23.33 -4.79
CA PRO A 252 10.70 -24.77 -5.06
C PRO A 252 11.47 -25.57 -3.98
N LEU A 253 12.49 -24.98 -3.35
CA LEU A 253 13.28 -25.64 -2.31
C LEU A 253 12.45 -25.92 -1.06
N PHE A 254 11.49 -25.04 -0.73
CA PHE A 254 10.56 -25.25 0.38
C PHE A 254 9.65 -26.47 0.17
N TYR A 255 9.36 -26.85 -1.08
CA TYR A 255 8.63 -28.08 -1.40
C TYR A 255 9.55 -29.32 -1.46
N LEU A 256 10.78 -29.15 -1.95
CA LEU A 256 11.75 -30.24 -2.04
C LEU A 256 12.21 -30.75 -0.68
N CYS A 257 12.38 -29.88 0.31
CA CYS A 257 12.80 -30.27 1.66
C CYS A 257 11.81 -31.26 2.34
N PRO A 258 10.51 -30.95 2.50
CA PRO A 258 9.55 -31.89 3.06
C PRO A 258 9.34 -33.11 2.16
N ALA A 259 9.42 -32.97 0.83
CA ALA A 259 9.38 -34.12 -0.08
C ALA A 259 10.56 -35.08 0.14
N GLY A 260 11.77 -34.56 0.37
CA GLY A 260 12.96 -35.34 0.72
C GLY A 260 12.82 -36.05 2.07
N LEU A 261 12.26 -35.38 3.08
CA LEU A 261 11.94 -36.00 4.37
C LEU A 261 10.89 -37.11 4.24
N LEU A 262 9.84 -36.88 3.44
CA LEU A 262 8.84 -37.91 3.13
C LEU A 262 9.47 -39.10 2.41
N ALA A 263 10.35 -38.88 1.44
CA ALA A 263 11.09 -39.95 0.77
C ALA A 263 11.95 -40.75 1.77
N LEU A 264 12.61 -40.07 2.71
CA LEU A 264 13.40 -40.71 3.76
C LEU A 264 12.52 -41.54 4.72
N ILE A 265 11.36 -41.02 5.11
CA ILE A 265 10.35 -41.75 5.90
C ILE A 265 9.93 -43.02 5.16
N VAL A 266 9.69 -42.93 3.85
CA VAL A 266 9.32 -44.07 3.02
C VAL A 266 10.44 -45.11 3.01
N ILE A 267 11.69 -44.72 2.73
CA ILE A 267 12.83 -45.65 2.67
C ILE A 267 13.07 -46.35 4.02
N ILE A 268 12.95 -45.65 5.14
CA ILE A 268 13.30 -46.19 6.46
C ILE A 268 12.13 -46.95 7.11
N GLY A 269 10.91 -46.39 7.00
CA GLY A 269 9.74 -46.81 7.76
C GLY A 269 8.79 -47.73 7.00
N VAL A 270 8.74 -47.63 5.67
CA VAL A 270 7.73 -48.32 4.86
C VAL A 270 8.24 -49.69 4.42
N ARG A 271 7.58 -50.74 4.91
CA ARG A 271 7.81 -52.13 4.47
C ARG A 271 6.70 -52.67 3.58
N SER A 272 5.60 -51.94 3.45
CA SER A 272 4.42 -52.36 2.71
C SER A 272 3.66 -51.15 2.21
N LEU A 273 2.88 -51.31 1.14
CA LEU A 273 2.01 -50.26 0.60
C LEU A 273 1.00 -49.74 1.63
N LYS A 274 0.62 -50.56 2.62
CA LYS A 274 -0.16 -50.13 3.78
C LYS A 274 0.60 -49.11 4.64
N GLY A 275 1.85 -49.40 4.95
CA GLY A 275 2.71 -48.47 5.68
C GLY A 275 2.90 -47.16 4.92
N PHE A 276 3.06 -47.23 3.59
CA PHE A 276 3.18 -46.06 2.74
C PHE A 276 1.97 -45.12 2.90
N GLY A 277 0.76 -45.64 2.69
CA GLY A 277 -0.45 -44.83 2.78
C GLY A 277 -0.72 -44.31 4.20
N GLN A 278 -0.34 -45.05 5.24
CA GLN A 278 -0.45 -44.57 6.63
C GLN A 278 0.50 -43.43 6.95
N TRP A 279 1.79 -43.56 6.60
CA TRP A 279 2.80 -42.54 6.93
C TRP A 279 2.62 -41.27 6.09
N VAL A 280 2.48 -41.41 4.77
CA VAL A 280 2.31 -40.27 3.87
C VAL A 280 0.93 -39.66 4.04
N GLY A 281 -0.12 -40.48 4.20
CA GLY A 281 -1.49 -40.03 4.35
C GLY A 281 -1.70 -39.18 5.62
N TRP A 282 -1.25 -39.65 6.79
CA TRP A 282 -1.35 -38.85 8.01
C TRP A 282 -0.51 -37.57 7.96
N THR A 283 0.67 -37.62 7.35
CA THR A 283 1.51 -36.43 7.19
C THR A 283 0.79 -35.38 6.33
N GLY A 284 0.24 -35.78 5.18
CA GLY A 284 -0.52 -34.89 4.30
C GLY A 284 -1.78 -34.31 4.97
N VAL A 285 -2.54 -35.13 5.69
CA VAL A 285 -3.74 -34.66 6.42
C VAL A 285 -3.37 -33.65 7.50
N LEU A 286 -2.39 -33.96 8.35
CA LEU A 286 -1.97 -33.06 9.42
C LEU A 286 -1.38 -31.76 8.89
N SER A 287 -0.57 -31.82 7.82
CA SER A 287 -0.04 -30.61 7.17
C SER A 287 -1.13 -29.77 6.54
N GLY A 288 -2.11 -30.37 5.86
CA GLY A 288 -3.24 -29.65 5.27
C GLY A 288 -4.08 -28.93 6.34
N LEU A 289 -4.40 -29.61 7.45
CA LEU A 289 -5.09 -28.99 8.57
C LEU A 289 -4.28 -27.85 9.19
N LEU A 290 -2.98 -28.06 9.38
CA LEU A 290 -2.07 -27.05 9.94
C LEU A 290 -1.90 -25.85 9.02
N ALA A 291 -1.89 -26.05 7.70
CA ALA A 291 -1.80 -24.97 6.71
C ALA A 291 -3.06 -24.10 6.66
N ILE A 292 -4.23 -24.67 6.92
CA ILE A 292 -5.52 -23.96 6.95
C ILE A 292 -5.67 -23.12 8.22
N MET A 293 -5.09 -23.56 9.34
CA MET A 293 -5.27 -22.94 10.65
C MET A 293 -5.00 -21.41 10.67
N PRO A 294 -3.90 -20.87 10.10
CA PRO A 294 -3.66 -19.44 10.11
C PRO A 294 -4.66 -18.63 9.26
N VAL A 295 -5.33 -19.25 8.28
CA VAL A 295 -6.37 -18.57 7.48
C VAL A 295 -7.54 -18.11 8.36
N PHE A 296 -7.82 -18.84 9.45
CA PHE A 296 -8.89 -18.49 10.39
C PHE A 296 -8.40 -17.63 11.56
N LEU A 297 -7.12 -17.72 11.91
CA LEU A 297 -6.56 -17.03 13.08
C LEU A 297 -5.96 -15.66 12.76
N LEU A 298 -5.36 -15.49 11.58
CA LEU A 298 -4.67 -14.24 11.24
C LEU A 298 -5.58 -13.02 11.21
N PRO A 299 -6.82 -13.05 10.66
CA PRO A 299 -7.71 -11.90 10.70
C PRO A 299 -7.99 -11.42 12.13
N LEU A 300 -8.12 -12.35 13.07
CA LEU A 300 -8.33 -12.03 14.49
C LEU A 300 -7.08 -11.36 15.11
N ALA A 301 -5.89 -11.85 14.77
CA ALA A 301 -4.63 -11.30 15.26
C ALA A 301 -4.31 -9.91 14.67
N ILE A 302 -4.63 -9.71 13.38
CA ILE A 302 -4.41 -8.44 12.68
C ILE A 302 -5.26 -7.32 13.30
N LEU A 303 -6.55 -7.60 13.57
CA LEU A 303 -7.45 -6.62 14.16
C LEU A 303 -6.97 -6.14 15.54
N ASP A 304 -6.45 -7.05 16.37
CA ASP A 304 -5.99 -6.73 17.73
C ASP A 304 -4.67 -5.94 17.69
N GLY A 305 -3.69 -6.38 16.89
CA GLY A 305 -2.36 -5.76 16.84
C GLY A 305 -2.34 -4.35 16.24
N MET A 306 -3.18 -4.09 15.23
CA MET A 306 -3.23 -2.78 14.57
C MET A 306 -3.90 -1.71 15.43
N ALA A 307 -4.91 -2.09 16.22
CA ALA A 307 -5.58 -1.16 17.13
C ALA A 307 -4.61 -0.60 18.18
N GLU A 308 -3.69 -1.41 18.70
CA GLU A 308 -2.73 -0.98 19.71
C GLU A 308 -1.62 -0.07 19.15
N THR A 309 -1.14 -0.33 17.93
CA THR A 309 -0.05 0.45 17.34
C THR A 309 -0.49 1.80 16.79
N LEU A 310 -1.72 1.91 16.28
CA LEU A 310 -2.21 3.13 15.61
C LEU A 310 -2.76 4.17 16.60
N VAL A 311 -3.33 3.75 17.73
CA VAL A 311 -3.84 4.68 18.77
C VAL A 311 -2.72 5.47 19.48
N ALA A 312 -1.47 5.05 19.33
CA ALA A 312 -0.36 5.63 20.08
C ALA A 312 0.32 6.85 19.42
N ARG A 313 -0.09 7.30 18.22
CA ARG A 313 0.84 8.08 17.38
C ARG A 313 0.38 9.33 16.65
N THR A 314 -0.90 9.77 16.68
CA THR A 314 -1.24 11.03 16.02
C THR A 314 -2.16 11.95 16.83
N ASP A 315 -2.08 13.24 16.50
CA ASP A 315 -2.85 14.31 17.12
C ASP A 315 -4.24 14.50 16.47
N SER A 316 -4.55 13.79 15.37
CA SER A 316 -5.81 13.94 14.64
C SER A 316 -6.55 12.60 14.42
N ALA A 317 -7.75 12.49 15.00
CA ALA A 317 -8.56 11.28 14.93
C ALA A 317 -8.94 10.87 13.49
N GLU A 318 -9.05 11.83 12.56
CA GLU A 318 -9.34 11.53 11.15
C GLU A 318 -8.16 10.86 10.43
N LEU A 319 -6.93 11.34 10.67
CA LEU A 319 -5.73 10.72 10.10
C LEU A 319 -5.51 9.31 10.66
N ASP A 320 -5.77 9.10 11.96
CA ASP A 320 -5.72 7.76 12.56
C ASP A 320 -6.72 6.82 11.88
N LEU A 321 -7.97 7.26 11.72
CA LEU A 321 -8.99 6.46 11.03
C LEU A 321 -8.60 6.16 9.58
N PHE A 322 -8.03 7.14 8.87
CA PHE A 322 -7.54 6.94 7.52
C PHE A 322 -6.39 5.91 7.46
N GLN A 323 -5.39 6.03 8.33
CA GLN A 323 -4.27 5.08 8.39
C GLN A 323 -4.73 3.67 8.77
N VAL A 324 -5.66 3.56 9.72
CA VAL A 324 -6.29 2.28 10.09
C VAL A 324 -7.02 1.68 8.89
N ARG A 325 -7.87 2.45 8.19
CA ARG A 325 -8.58 1.96 7.00
C ARG A 325 -7.64 1.53 5.89
N LEU A 326 -6.64 2.36 5.58
CA LEU A 326 -5.64 2.07 4.57
C LEU A 326 -4.89 0.77 4.91
N ALA A 327 -4.34 0.69 6.11
CA ALA A 327 -3.52 -0.45 6.50
C ALA A 327 -4.36 -1.74 6.67
N THR A 328 -5.54 -1.67 7.28
CA THR A 328 -6.45 -2.83 7.38
C THR A 328 -6.96 -3.27 6.00
N GLY A 329 -7.23 -2.33 5.10
CA GLY A 329 -7.60 -2.59 3.72
C GLY A 329 -6.54 -3.36 2.94
N LEU A 330 -5.32 -2.85 2.96
CA LEU A 330 -4.19 -3.47 2.27
C LEU A 330 -3.90 -4.87 2.83
N VAL A 331 -3.91 -5.02 4.16
CA VAL A 331 -3.69 -6.32 4.80
C VAL A 331 -4.82 -7.30 4.48
N ASN A 332 -6.08 -6.86 4.56
CA ASN A 332 -7.23 -7.72 4.25
C ASN A 332 -7.25 -8.14 2.78
N SER A 333 -6.93 -7.23 1.86
CA SER A 333 -6.84 -7.55 0.43
C SER A 333 -5.72 -8.57 0.16
N ALA A 334 -4.52 -8.32 0.67
CA ALA A 334 -3.40 -9.27 0.55
C ALA A 334 -3.76 -10.63 1.16
N PHE A 335 -4.41 -10.64 2.31
CA PHE A 335 -4.82 -11.86 2.96
C PHE A 335 -5.89 -12.63 2.18
N SER A 336 -6.90 -11.94 1.66
CA SER A 336 -7.97 -12.50 0.84
C SER A 336 -7.37 -13.21 -0.38
N GLU A 337 -6.50 -12.53 -1.10
CA GLU A 337 -5.82 -13.07 -2.29
C GLU A 337 -4.86 -14.23 -1.95
N ILE A 338 -4.15 -14.20 -0.81
CA ILE A 338 -3.29 -15.31 -0.36
C ILE A 338 -4.12 -16.54 0.06
N SER A 339 -5.29 -16.32 0.67
CA SER A 339 -6.09 -17.39 1.27
C SER A 339 -6.59 -18.40 0.24
N GLY A 340 -6.94 -17.95 -0.97
CA GLY A 340 -7.43 -18.81 -2.05
C GLY A 340 -6.44 -19.92 -2.44
N PRO A 341 -5.22 -19.58 -2.87
CA PRO A 341 -4.18 -20.55 -3.17
C PRO A 341 -3.80 -21.45 -1.98
N VAL A 342 -3.72 -20.91 -0.77
CA VAL A 342 -3.45 -21.70 0.45
C VAL A 342 -4.54 -22.75 0.66
N LEU A 343 -5.81 -22.36 0.60
CA LEU A 343 -6.94 -23.28 0.78
C LEU A 343 -6.98 -24.35 -0.32
N ALA A 344 -6.66 -23.98 -1.56
CA ALA A 344 -6.60 -24.93 -2.68
C ALA A 344 -5.49 -25.98 -2.48
N GLN A 345 -4.27 -25.55 -2.15
CA GLN A 345 -3.13 -26.44 -1.93
C GLN A 345 -3.31 -27.31 -0.68
N ALA A 346 -3.76 -26.72 0.43
CA ALA A 346 -4.06 -27.45 1.65
C ALA A 346 -5.20 -28.45 1.46
N GLY A 347 -6.25 -28.07 0.73
CA GLY A 347 -7.35 -28.96 0.34
C GLY A 347 -6.87 -30.15 -0.48
N LEU A 348 -5.97 -29.92 -1.44
CA LEU A 348 -5.36 -31.00 -2.23
C LEU A 348 -4.56 -31.98 -1.34
N LEU A 349 -3.79 -31.47 -0.38
CA LEU A 349 -3.05 -32.29 0.58
C LEU A 349 -3.96 -33.12 1.48
N LEU A 350 -5.07 -32.53 1.96
CA LEU A 350 -6.08 -33.24 2.74
C LEU A 350 -6.72 -34.36 1.92
N ILE A 351 -7.17 -34.07 0.70
CA ILE A 351 -7.84 -35.05 -0.16
C ILE A 351 -6.88 -36.20 -0.52
N ALA A 352 -5.66 -35.88 -0.95
CA ALA A 352 -4.65 -36.88 -1.28
C ALA A 352 -4.28 -37.72 -0.04
N GLY A 353 -4.14 -37.07 1.12
CA GLY A 353 -3.86 -37.74 2.39
C GLY A 353 -4.97 -38.71 2.81
N ILE A 354 -6.23 -38.27 2.74
CA ILE A 354 -7.40 -39.10 3.04
C ILE A 354 -7.50 -40.28 2.07
N ALA A 355 -7.32 -40.04 0.76
CA ALA A 355 -7.35 -41.11 -0.25
C ALA A 355 -6.30 -42.19 0.03
N LEU A 356 -5.07 -41.80 0.40
CA LEU A 356 -4.01 -42.73 0.78
C LEU A 356 -4.34 -43.53 2.05
N LEU A 357 -4.97 -42.90 3.05
CA LEU A 357 -5.44 -43.57 4.25
C LEU A 357 -6.55 -44.58 3.95
N VAL A 358 -7.49 -44.24 3.07
CA VAL A 358 -8.57 -45.14 2.61
C VAL A 358 -7.97 -46.36 1.90
N ILE A 359 -7.07 -46.15 0.93
CA ILE A 359 -6.39 -47.25 0.22
C ILE A 359 -5.63 -48.16 1.19
N ALA A 360 -4.94 -47.59 2.18
CA ALA A 360 -4.24 -48.35 3.21
C ALA A 360 -5.19 -49.14 4.13
N SER A 361 -6.40 -48.62 4.37
CA SER A 361 -7.43 -49.27 5.18
C SER A 361 -8.10 -50.43 4.44
N VAL A 362 -8.41 -50.29 3.15
CA VAL A 362 -9.04 -51.35 2.35
C VAL A 362 -8.12 -52.56 2.24
N ARG A 363 -6.82 -52.35 1.98
CA ARG A 363 -5.83 -53.45 1.93
C ARG A 363 -5.60 -54.14 3.27
N ARG A 364 -6.04 -53.55 4.39
CA ARG A 364 -6.01 -54.20 5.71
C ARG A 364 -7.12 -55.23 5.86
N ALA A 365 -8.22 -55.11 5.11
CA ALA A 365 -9.33 -56.07 5.18
C ALA A 365 -9.03 -57.37 4.40
N GLU A 366 -8.10 -57.32 3.44
CA GLU A 366 -7.77 -58.45 2.56
C GLU A 366 -6.69 -59.40 3.12
N ASN A 367 -5.93 -58.97 4.14
CA ASN A 367 -4.91 -59.78 4.82
C ASN A 367 -5.28 -59.96 6.28
#